data_AF-C7SFN3-F1
#
_entry.id   AF-C7SFN3-F1
#
_cell.length_a   1.000
_cell.length_b   1.000
_cell.length_c   1.000
_cell.angle_alpha   90.00
_cell.angle_beta   90.00
_cell.angle_gamma   90.00
#
_symmetry.space_group_name_H-M   'P 1'
#
loop_
_entity.id
_entity.type
_entity.pdbx_description
1 polymer ?
#
loop_
_entity_poly.entity_id
_entity_poly.type
_entity_poly.pdbx_seq_one_letter_code
_entity_poly.pdbx_strand_id
1 'polypeptide(L)'
;MMTNLFSVFDPSTNIMNLSLNWLSTFLGLLMIPSLYWFMPSRFNLIWNNIILTLHNEFKTLLGPTGHVGSSFMFISLFSIILFNNFLGLFPYIFTSSSHLTLTLSLALPLWLSFMIYGWINHTQHMFAHLVPQGTPSILMPFMVCIETISNMIRPGTLAVRLAANMIAGHLLLTLLGNTGPSLSYSILSLLIIAQIALLVLECAVAIIQSYVFAVLSTLYSSEVN
;
A
#
# COMPACT_ATOMS: atom_id res chain seq x y z
N MET A 1 -25.52 -4.50 -21.13
CA MET A 1 -25.41 -4.78 -19.68
C MET A 1 -24.03 -5.36 -19.42
N MET A 2 -23.23 -4.72 -18.58
CA MET A 2 -22.05 -5.38 -18.00
C MET A 2 -22.55 -6.62 -17.25
N THR A 3 -22.06 -7.79 -17.63
CA THR A 3 -22.60 -9.07 -17.16
C THR A 3 -22.34 -9.34 -15.69
N ASN A 4 -21.39 -8.64 -15.05
CA ASN A 4 -21.18 -8.59 -13.60
C ASN A 4 -20.35 -7.35 -13.21
N LEU A 5 -20.65 -6.71 -12.08
CA LEU A 5 -19.85 -5.58 -11.55
C LEU A 5 -18.38 -5.97 -11.30
N PHE A 6 -18.15 -7.24 -10.93
CA PHE A 6 -16.82 -7.78 -10.67
C PHE A 6 -15.99 -8.04 -11.93
N SER A 7 -16.58 -7.95 -13.12
CA SER A 7 -15.85 -8.15 -14.38
C SER A 7 -14.68 -7.17 -14.59
N VAL A 8 -14.70 -6.01 -13.93
CA VAL A 8 -13.57 -5.06 -13.97
C VAL A 8 -12.35 -5.58 -13.22
N PHE A 9 -12.54 -6.51 -12.28
CA PHE A 9 -11.48 -7.14 -11.51
C PHE A 9 -11.04 -8.49 -12.07
N ASP A 10 -11.63 -8.98 -13.18
CA ASP A 10 -11.28 -10.29 -13.71
C ASP A 10 -9.91 -10.22 -14.44
N PRO A 11 -8.87 -10.92 -13.96
CA PRO A 11 -7.54 -10.93 -14.59
C PRO A 11 -7.50 -11.82 -15.84
N SER A 12 -8.59 -12.52 -16.15
CA SER A 12 -8.70 -13.57 -17.17
C SER A 12 -9.02 -13.05 -18.57
N THR A 13 -9.10 -11.73 -18.77
CA THR A 13 -9.24 -11.15 -20.12
C THR A 13 -7.95 -11.36 -20.91
N ASN A 14 -7.86 -12.52 -21.55
CA ASN A 14 -6.72 -12.91 -22.36
C ASN A 14 -6.88 -12.37 -23.78
N ILE A 15 -6.02 -11.43 -24.17
CA ILE A 15 -5.77 -11.14 -25.59
C ILE A 15 -4.67 -12.08 -26.02
N MET A 16 -4.90 -12.90 -27.06
CA MET A 16 -3.91 -13.88 -27.55
C MET A 16 -3.33 -14.78 -26.44
N ASN A 17 -4.17 -15.27 -25.53
CA ASN A 17 -3.78 -16.14 -24.42
C ASN A 17 -2.77 -15.54 -23.41
N LEU A 18 -2.49 -14.24 -23.48
CA LEU A 18 -1.66 -13.50 -22.53
C LEU A 18 -2.55 -12.64 -21.63
N SER A 19 -2.33 -12.74 -20.32
CA SER A 19 -3.01 -11.89 -19.31
C SER A 19 -2.37 -10.49 -19.27
N LEU A 20 -2.67 -9.67 -20.27
CA LEU A 20 -2.13 -8.31 -20.43
C LEU A 20 -2.49 -7.36 -19.28
N ASN A 21 -3.50 -7.66 -18.47
CA ASN A 21 -3.92 -6.81 -17.36
C ASN A 21 -2.79 -6.57 -16.35
N TRP A 22 -1.90 -7.56 -16.15
CA TRP A 22 -0.76 -7.41 -15.25
C TRP A 22 0.28 -6.41 -15.76
N LEU A 23 0.27 -6.06 -17.06
CA LEU A 23 1.13 -5.01 -17.61
C LEU A 23 0.87 -3.65 -16.95
N SER A 24 -0.33 -3.43 -16.38
CA SER A 24 -0.64 -2.17 -15.69
C SER A 24 0.29 -1.89 -14.50
N THR A 25 0.79 -2.94 -13.84
CA THR A 25 1.78 -2.82 -12.75
C THR A 25 3.07 -2.15 -13.21
N PHE A 26 3.49 -2.37 -14.46
CA PHE A 26 4.71 -1.80 -15.01
C PHE A 26 4.52 -0.36 -15.48
N LEU A 27 3.29 0.06 -15.80
CA LEU A 27 2.98 1.44 -16.18
C LEU A 27 3.31 2.43 -15.05
N GLY A 28 3.12 2.02 -13.78
CA GLY A 28 3.48 2.85 -12.62
C GLY A 28 4.96 3.22 -12.57
N LEU A 29 5.83 2.34 -13.05
CA LEU A 29 7.27 2.58 -13.05
C LEU A 29 7.69 3.68 -14.04
N LEU A 30 6.96 3.84 -15.14
CA LEU A 30 7.24 4.86 -16.17
C LEU A 30 6.95 6.28 -15.69
N MET A 31 6.13 6.44 -14.65
CA MET A 31 5.78 7.74 -14.08
C MET A 31 6.88 8.31 -13.16
N ILE A 32 7.88 7.49 -12.79
CA ILE A 32 9.00 7.95 -11.97
C ILE A 32 9.86 8.89 -12.82
N PRO A 33 10.01 10.15 -12.41
CA PRO A 33 10.68 11.13 -13.25
C PRO A 33 12.20 10.87 -13.17
N SER A 34 12.83 10.72 -14.34
CA SER A 34 14.25 10.37 -14.46
C SER A 34 15.13 11.60 -14.69
N LEU A 35 16.33 11.58 -14.12
CA LEU A 35 17.33 12.65 -14.24
C LEU A 35 18.26 12.35 -15.42
N TYR A 36 17.96 12.93 -16.59
CA TYR A 36 18.86 12.87 -17.75
C TYR A 36 19.79 14.08 -17.86
N TRP A 37 19.39 15.22 -17.32
CA TRP A 37 20.11 16.50 -17.47
C TRP A 37 20.65 16.97 -16.11
N PHE A 38 21.76 17.71 -16.14
CA PHE A 38 22.38 18.27 -14.94
C PHE A 38 21.44 19.22 -14.18
N MET A 39 20.58 19.95 -14.90
CA MET A 39 19.50 20.72 -14.31
C MET A 39 18.22 19.88 -14.24
N PRO A 40 17.67 19.64 -13.03
CA PRO A 40 16.43 18.88 -12.89
C PRO A 40 15.23 19.65 -13.46
N SER A 41 14.32 18.93 -14.10
CA SER A 41 13.01 19.46 -14.51
C SER A 41 12.16 19.83 -13.29
N ARG A 42 11.12 20.66 -13.49
CA ARG A 42 10.17 21.03 -12.40
C ARG A 42 9.55 19.80 -11.73
N PHE A 43 9.20 18.77 -12.51
CA PHE A 43 8.69 17.50 -12.00
C PHE A 43 9.73 16.75 -11.16
N ASN A 44 10.98 16.64 -11.64
CA ASN A 44 12.09 16.05 -10.87
C ASN A 44 12.33 16.81 -9.56
N LEU A 45 12.21 18.14 -9.55
CA LEU A 45 12.39 18.96 -8.35
C LEU A 45 11.29 18.69 -7.30
N ILE A 46 10.02 18.63 -7.72
CA ILE A 46 8.92 18.30 -6.82
C ILE A 46 9.10 16.89 -6.24
N TRP A 47 9.45 15.92 -7.10
CA TRP A 47 9.68 14.54 -6.67
C TRP A 47 10.86 14.41 -5.70
N ASN A 48 11.98 15.09 -5.96
CA ASN A 48 13.12 15.13 -5.06
C ASN A 48 12.76 15.75 -3.71
N ASN A 49 11.95 16.81 -3.68
CA ASN A 49 11.49 17.39 -2.42
C ASN A 49 10.65 16.40 -1.62
N ILE A 50 9.74 15.66 -2.26
CA ILE A 50 8.94 14.61 -1.61
C ILE A 50 9.85 13.52 -1.04
N ILE A 51 10.82 13.03 -1.81
CA ILE A 51 11.79 12.03 -1.37
C ILE A 51 12.60 12.52 -0.16
N LEU A 52 13.07 13.77 -0.18
CA LEU A 52 13.84 14.35 0.92
C LEU A 52 13.01 14.48 2.20
N THR A 53 11.75 14.90 2.10
CA THR A 53 10.86 14.95 3.27
C THR A 53 10.62 13.56 3.85
N LEU A 54 10.36 12.56 3.01
CA LEU A 54 10.18 11.17 3.45
C LEU A 54 11.45 10.58 4.06
N HIS A 55 12.62 10.89 3.49
CA HIS A 55 13.89 10.46 4.04
C HIS A 55 14.11 11.02 5.46
N ASN A 56 13.79 12.29 5.69
CA ASN A 56 13.92 12.90 7.01
C ASN A 56 12.98 12.24 8.04
N GLU A 57 11.72 12.00 7.67
CA GLU A 57 10.74 11.31 8.53
C GLU A 57 11.12 9.85 8.83
N PHE A 58 11.56 9.10 7.82
CA PHE A 58 12.00 7.72 8.09
C PHE A 58 13.29 7.69 8.91
N LYS A 59 14.20 8.64 8.70
CA LYS A 59 15.44 8.74 9.49
C LYS A 59 15.15 9.05 10.96
N THR A 60 14.15 9.87 11.27
CA THR A 60 13.75 10.10 12.67
C THR A 60 13.13 8.84 13.29
N LEU A 61 12.33 8.08 12.53
CA LEU A 61 11.73 6.82 12.99
C LEU A 61 12.74 5.68 13.20
N LEU A 62 13.74 5.56 12.31
CA LEU A 62 14.79 4.53 12.40
C LEU A 62 15.82 4.82 13.51
N GLY A 63 15.86 6.06 14.03
CA GLY A 63 16.76 6.46 15.12
C GLY A 63 18.26 6.40 14.77
N PRO A 64 19.14 6.57 15.77
CA PRO A 64 20.60 6.57 15.59
C PRO A 64 21.19 5.20 15.26
N THR A 65 20.41 4.11 15.43
CA THR A 65 20.82 2.73 15.18
C THR A 65 20.57 2.27 13.73
N GLY A 66 19.89 3.09 12.92
CA GLY A 66 19.61 2.77 11.52
C GLY A 66 20.86 2.75 10.63
N HIS A 67 21.07 1.65 9.91
CA HIS A 67 22.12 1.57 8.89
C HIS A 67 21.92 2.60 7.77
N VAL A 68 23.02 3.19 7.32
CA VAL A 68 23.06 4.16 6.22
C VAL A 68 22.54 3.50 4.94
N GLY A 69 21.29 3.78 4.57
CA GLY A 69 20.66 3.28 3.35
C GLY A 69 19.31 2.57 3.55
N SER A 70 18.93 2.20 4.77
CA SER A 70 17.66 1.51 5.04
C SER A 70 16.43 2.31 4.57
N SER A 71 16.48 3.63 4.70
CA SER A 71 15.43 4.54 4.21
C SER A 71 15.13 4.39 2.70
N PHE A 72 16.10 4.00 1.87
CA PHE A 72 15.91 3.88 0.43
C PHE A 72 14.89 2.81 0.07
N MET A 73 14.91 1.67 0.76
CA MET A 73 13.95 0.58 0.53
C MET A 73 12.52 1.06 0.79
N PHE A 74 12.29 1.76 1.90
CA PHE A 74 10.96 2.28 2.25
C PHE A 74 10.46 3.37 1.29
N ILE A 75 11.35 4.25 0.83
CA ILE A 75 11.01 5.26 -0.18
C ILE A 75 10.63 4.59 -1.51
N SER A 76 11.36 3.55 -1.92
CA SER A 76 11.04 2.82 -3.15
C SER A 76 9.68 2.13 -3.07
N LEU A 77 9.36 1.50 -1.94
CA LEU A 77 8.06 0.87 -1.70
C LEU A 77 6.92 1.88 -1.72
N PHE A 78 7.11 3.02 -1.04
CA PHE A 78 6.14 4.12 -1.06
C PHE A 78 5.86 4.55 -2.50
N SER A 79 6.90 4.78 -3.30
CA SER A 79 6.74 5.24 -4.68
C SER A 79 5.98 4.24 -5.56
N ILE A 80 6.32 2.95 -5.49
CA ILE A 80 5.66 1.89 -6.28
C ILE A 80 4.18 1.81 -5.94
N ILE A 81 3.83 1.85 -4.66
CA ILE A 81 2.45 1.73 -4.20
C ILE A 81 1.65 2.98 -4.59
N LEU A 82 2.22 4.18 -4.42
CA LEU A 82 1.57 5.43 -4.77
C LEU A 82 1.22 5.50 -6.26
N PHE A 83 2.18 5.21 -7.15
CA PHE A 83 1.92 5.28 -8.59
C PHE A 83 0.91 4.24 -9.07
N ASN A 84 0.97 3.01 -8.54
CA ASN A 84 0.00 1.97 -8.91
C ASN A 84 -1.42 2.30 -8.42
N ASN A 85 -1.57 2.83 -7.20
CA ASN A 85 -2.89 3.23 -6.70
C ASN A 85 -3.45 4.43 -7.47
N PHE A 86 -2.61 5.42 -7.77
CA PHE A 86 -3.04 6.59 -8.54
C PHE A 86 -3.43 6.24 -9.98
N LEU A 87 -2.66 5.37 -10.64
CA LEU A 87 -3.01 4.85 -11.97
C LEU A 87 -4.34 4.09 -11.95
N GLY A 88 -4.60 3.35 -10.88
CA GLY A 88 -5.84 2.60 -10.70
C GLY A 88 -7.11 3.45 -10.59
N LEU A 89 -7.01 4.76 -10.33
CA LEU A 89 -8.16 5.67 -10.25
C LEU A 89 -8.60 6.18 -11.64
N PHE A 90 -7.75 6.06 -12.66
CA PHE A 90 -8.11 6.48 -14.01
C PHE A 90 -9.10 5.50 -14.65
N PRO A 91 -10.03 6.00 -15.47
CA PRO A 91 -11.01 5.15 -16.13
C PRO A 91 -10.33 4.14 -17.05
N TYR A 92 -10.85 2.91 -17.06
CA TYR A 92 -10.40 1.78 -17.89
C TYR A 92 -8.99 1.24 -17.60
N ILE A 93 -8.33 1.70 -16.54
CA ILE A 93 -7.07 1.11 -16.10
C ILE A 93 -7.35 -0.02 -15.10
N PHE A 94 -6.76 -1.18 -15.35
CA PHE A 94 -6.84 -2.31 -14.44
C PHE A 94 -6.06 -2.02 -13.14
N THR A 95 -6.77 -2.01 -12.01
CA THR A 95 -6.23 -1.77 -10.67
C THR A 95 -5.49 -3.01 -10.16
N SER A 96 -4.21 -3.13 -10.46
CA SER A 96 -3.41 -4.28 -10.01
C SER A 96 -3.30 -4.40 -8.48
N SER A 97 -3.42 -3.29 -7.74
CA SER A 97 -3.39 -3.25 -6.28
C SER A 97 -4.66 -3.76 -5.59
N SER A 98 -5.74 -3.97 -6.35
CA SER A 98 -6.98 -4.55 -5.84
C SER A 98 -6.83 -6.05 -5.56
N HIS A 99 -5.93 -6.74 -6.27
CA HIS A 99 -5.65 -8.15 -6.03
C HIS A 99 -4.76 -8.35 -4.80
N LEU A 100 -5.27 -9.15 -3.85
CA LEU A 100 -4.53 -9.56 -2.66
C LEU A 100 -3.20 -10.25 -3.00
N THR A 101 -3.08 -10.90 -4.17
CA THR A 101 -1.84 -11.54 -4.60
C THR A 101 -0.70 -10.54 -4.74
N LEU A 102 -0.94 -9.36 -5.32
CA LEU A 102 0.07 -8.32 -5.47
C LEU A 102 0.45 -7.74 -4.11
N THR A 103 -0.54 -7.35 -3.30
CA THR A 103 -0.27 -6.68 -2.01
C THR A 103 0.40 -7.62 -1.00
N LEU A 104 0.04 -8.90 -0.99
CA LEU A 104 0.69 -9.92 -0.17
C LEU A 104 2.10 -10.22 -0.66
N SER A 105 2.34 -10.24 -1.99
CA SER A 105 3.69 -10.44 -2.54
C SER A 105 4.66 -9.31 -2.19
N LEU A 106 4.15 -8.10 -1.93
CA LEU A 106 4.95 -6.98 -1.41
C LEU A 106 5.17 -7.10 0.10
N ALA A 107 4.12 -7.37 0.88
CA ALA A 107 4.17 -7.34 2.34
C ALA A 107 4.88 -8.54 2.98
N LEU A 108 4.67 -9.75 2.45
CA LEU A 108 5.16 -10.99 3.06
C LEU A 108 6.70 -11.11 3.00
N PRO A 109 7.38 -10.86 1.86
CA PRO A 109 8.84 -10.91 1.81
C PRO A 109 9.51 -9.87 2.71
N LEU A 110 8.94 -8.66 2.78
CA LEU A 110 9.40 -7.61 3.69
C LEU A 110 9.37 -8.06 5.14
N TRP A 111 8.21 -8.55 5.59
CA TRP A 111 8.04 -9.03 6.96
C TRP A 111 8.94 -10.24 7.26
N LEU A 112 9.02 -11.21 6.33
CA LEU A 112 9.84 -12.40 6.51
C LEU A 112 11.32 -12.02 6.65
N SER A 113 11.80 -11.05 5.87
CA SER A 113 13.18 -10.56 5.96
C SER A 113 13.49 -9.94 7.33
N PHE A 114 12.56 -9.16 7.91
CA PHE A 114 12.73 -8.59 9.24
C PHE A 114 12.73 -9.68 10.32
N MET A 115 11.82 -10.66 10.24
CA MET A 115 11.80 -11.76 11.21
C MET A 115 13.10 -12.57 11.19
N ILE A 116 13.56 -12.96 9.99
CA ILE A 116 14.81 -13.73 9.86
C ILE A 116 15.99 -12.91 10.41
N TYR A 117 16.06 -11.61 10.11
CA TYR A 117 17.09 -10.74 10.65
C TYR A 117 17.07 -10.68 12.19
N GLY A 118 15.89 -10.49 12.79
CA GLY A 118 15.71 -10.46 14.25
C GLY A 118 16.12 -11.76 14.93
N TRP A 119 15.79 -12.90 14.31
CA TRP A 119 16.09 -14.23 14.83
C TRP A 119 17.59 -14.52 14.81
N ILE A 120 18.32 -14.00 13.82
CA ILE A 120 19.76 -14.25 13.69
C ILE A 120 20.56 -13.33 14.60
N ASN A 121 20.23 -12.03 14.64
CA ASN A 121 21.07 -11.04 15.32
C ASN A 121 20.71 -10.83 16.79
N HIS A 122 19.43 -10.86 17.15
CA HIS A 122 18.94 -10.47 18.47
C HIS A 122 17.94 -11.47 19.05
N THR A 123 18.34 -12.75 19.12
CA THR A 123 17.50 -13.85 19.66
C THR A 123 16.88 -13.54 21.03
N GLN A 124 17.70 -13.12 22.00
CA GLN A 124 17.25 -12.86 23.37
C GLN A 124 16.29 -11.67 23.46
N HIS A 125 16.58 -10.58 22.74
CA HIS A 125 15.73 -9.38 22.73
C HIS A 125 14.36 -9.69 22.12
N MET A 126 14.34 -10.47 21.05
CA MET A 126 13.10 -10.82 20.40
C MET A 126 12.24 -11.78 21.24
N PHE A 127 12.84 -12.77 21.93
CA PHE A 127 12.08 -13.57 22.89
C PHE A 127 11.56 -12.75 24.07
N ALA A 128 12.32 -11.75 24.52
CA ALA A 128 11.87 -10.82 25.57
C ALA A 128 10.69 -9.94 25.09
N HIS A 129 10.67 -9.55 23.80
CA HIS A 129 9.56 -8.77 23.23
C HIS A 129 8.21 -9.53 23.23
N LEU A 130 8.23 -10.86 23.24
CA LEU A 130 6.99 -11.66 23.30
C LEU A 130 6.27 -11.57 24.65
N VAL A 131 6.94 -11.08 25.70
CA VAL A 131 6.35 -10.91 27.03
C VAL A 131 6.41 -9.44 27.40
N PRO A 132 5.28 -8.71 27.42
CA PRO A 132 5.29 -7.33 27.88
C PRO A 132 5.59 -7.26 29.37
N GLN A 133 6.30 -6.19 29.73
CA GLN A 133 6.81 -5.97 31.07
C GLN A 133 5.66 -5.82 32.08
N GLY A 134 5.80 -6.44 33.27
CA GLY A 134 4.87 -6.29 34.38
C GLY A 134 3.68 -7.25 34.40
N THR A 135 3.73 -8.35 33.64
CA THR A 135 2.64 -9.33 33.60
C THR A 135 2.73 -10.35 34.75
N PRO A 136 1.60 -10.71 35.40
CA PRO A 136 1.59 -11.71 36.46
C PRO A 136 1.91 -13.10 35.91
N SER A 137 2.63 -13.91 36.69
CA SER A 137 3.22 -15.18 36.25
C SER A 137 2.20 -16.19 35.67
N ILE A 138 0.95 -16.15 36.14
CA ILE A 138 -0.10 -17.08 35.70
C ILE A 138 -0.62 -16.77 34.28
N LEU A 139 -0.55 -15.51 33.81
CA LEU A 139 -1.03 -15.11 32.48
C LEU A 139 0.06 -15.12 31.40
N MET A 140 1.34 -15.27 31.78
CA MET A 140 2.47 -15.19 30.85
C MET A 140 2.33 -16.14 29.63
N PRO A 141 1.94 -17.44 29.79
CA PRO A 141 1.87 -18.35 28.65
C PRO A 141 0.80 -17.95 27.62
N PHE A 142 -0.34 -17.44 28.08
CA PHE A 142 -1.43 -17.03 27.21
C PHE A 142 -1.07 -15.77 26.41
N MET A 143 -0.33 -14.85 27.02
CA MET A 143 0.09 -13.61 26.38
C MET A 143 1.09 -13.85 25.24
N VAL A 144 2.04 -14.77 25.43
CA VAL A 144 2.99 -15.17 24.38
C VAL A 144 2.24 -15.74 23.17
N CYS A 145 1.22 -16.56 23.37
CA CYS A 145 0.37 -17.05 22.29
C CYS A 145 -0.32 -15.92 21.52
N ILE A 146 -0.81 -14.89 22.21
CA ILE A 146 -1.46 -13.75 21.55
C ILE A 146 -0.44 -12.92 20.76
N GLU A 147 0.73 -12.64 21.34
CA GLU A 147 1.75 -11.81 20.69
C GLU A 147 2.35 -12.52 19.46
N THR A 148 2.54 -13.84 19.53
CA THR A 148 2.96 -14.64 18.35
C THR A 148 1.92 -14.60 17.23
N ILE A 149 0.62 -14.71 17.56
CA ILE A 149 -0.47 -14.57 16.57
C ILE A 149 -0.52 -13.15 16.00
N SER A 150 -0.42 -12.12 16.84
CA SER A 150 -0.37 -10.71 16.43
C SER A 150 0.77 -10.44 15.44
N ASN A 151 1.95 -11.00 15.72
CA ASN A 151 3.10 -10.86 14.85
C ASN A 151 2.91 -11.52 13.47
N MET A 152 2.28 -12.69 13.41
CA MET A 152 1.97 -13.37 12.13
C MET A 152 0.88 -12.66 11.32
N ILE A 153 -0.10 -12.04 11.98
CA ILE A 153 -1.24 -11.36 11.33
C ILE A 153 -0.82 -10.00 10.72
N ARG A 154 0.23 -9.39 11.25
CA ARG A 154 0.76 -8.08 10.86
C ARG A 154 0.91 -7.87 9.33
N PRO A 155 1.64 -8.69 8.55
CA PRO A 155 1.74 -8.53 7.09
C PRO A 155 0.41 -8.74 6.38
N GLY A 156 -0.45 -9.62 6.90
CA GLY A 156 -1.79 -9.84 6.38
C GLY A 156 -2.66 -8.60 6.50
N THR A 157 -2.67 -7.95 7.66
CA THR A 157 -3.49 -6.74 7.88
C THR A 157 -3.04 -5.57 7.01
N LEU A 158 -1.74 -5.42 6.77
CA LEU A 158 -1.20 -4.43 5.85
C LEU A 158 -1.67 -4.68 4.41
N ALA A 159 -1.52 -5.91 3.92
CA ALA A 159 -1.88 -6.29 2.55
C ALA A 159 -3.39 -6.17 2.29
N VAL A 160 -4.22 -6.63 3.24
CA VAL A 160 -5.68 -6.56 3.14
C VAL A 160 -6.16 -5.11 3.20
N ARG A 161 -5.55 -4.25 4.03
CA ARG A 161 -5.93 -2.83 4.13
C ARG A 161 -5.80 -2.11 2.79
N LEU A 162 -4.70 -2.35 2.09
CA LEU A 162 -4.46 -1.71 0.80
C LEU A 162 -5.43 -2.23 -0.28
N ALA A 163 -5.59 -3.56 -0.36
CA ALA A 163 -6.46 -4.19 -1.34
C ALA A 163 -7.94 -3.82 -1.13
N ALA A 164 -8.42 -3.89 0.12
CA ALA A 164 -9.83 -3.64 0.44
C ALA A 164 -10.25 -2.21 0.12
N ASN A 165 -9.41 -1.21 0.43
CA ASN A 165 -9.73 0.19 0.13
C ASN A 165 -9.81 0.42 -1.38
N MET A 166 -8.87 -0.12 -2.16
CA MET A 166 -8.90 0.01 -3.63
C MET A 166 -10.08 -0.73 -4.27
N ILE A 167 -10.45 -1.92 -3.77
CA ILE A 167 -11.64 -2.66 -4.24
C ILE A 167 -12.91 -1.88 -3.91
N ALA A 168 -13.07 -1.45 -2.66
CA ALA A 168 -14.28 -0.79 -2.18
C ALA A 168 -14.54 0.53 -2.91
N GLY A 169 -13.52 1.37 -3.07
CA GLY A 169 -13.61 2.65 -3.77
C GLY A 169 -14.03 2.49 -5.23
N HIS A 170 -13.38 1.57 -5.94
CA HIS A 170 -13.69 1.30 -7.35
C HIS A 170 -15.09 0.67 -7.52
N LEU A 171 -15.49 -0.24 -6.63
CA LEU A 171 -16.83 -0.83 -6.63
C LEU A 171 -17.91 0.25 -6.38
N LEU A 172 -17.67 1.16 -5.45
CA LEU A 172 -18.61 2.23 -5.12
C LEU A 172 -18.72 3.25 -6.28
N LEU A 173 -17.60 3.65 -6.90
CA LEU A 173 -17.60 4.50 -8.11
C LEU A 173 -18.38 3.89 -9.27
N THR A 174 -18.21 2.58 -9.51
CA THR A 174 -18.91 1.88 -10.60
C THR A 174 -20.39 1.69 -10.32
N LEU A 175 -20.79 1.43 -9.07
CA LEU A 175 -22.20 1.35 -8.67
C LEU A 175 -22.93 2.67 -8.88
N LEU A 176 -22.36 3.79 -8.40
CA LEU A 176 -22.94 5.11 -8.58
C LEU A 176 -22.95 5.54 -10.05
N GLY A 177 -21.91 5.21 -10.81
CA GLY A 177 -21.87 5.49 -12.25
C GLY A 177 -22.95 4.73 -13.04
N ASN A 178 -23.20 3.46 -12.68
CA ASN A 178 -24.19 2.63 -13.36
C ASN A 178 -25.65 3.04 -13.09
N THR A 179 -25.93 3.69 -11.96
CA THR A 179 -27.27 4.23 -11.66
C THR A 179 -27.50 5.60 -12.29
N GLY A 180 -26.45 6.28 -12.77
CA GLY A 180 -26.55 7.57 -13.48
C GLY A 180 -27.53 7.62 -14.65
N PRO A 181 -27.50 6.70 -15.63
CA PRO A 181 -28.34 6.80 -16.84
C PRO A 181 -29.83 6.57 -16.60
N SER A 182 -30.25 6.03 -15.45
CA SER A 182 -31.67 5.83 -15.12
C SER A 182 -32.29 6.98 -14.31
N LEU A 183 -31.50 8.00 -13.93
CA LEU A 183 -31.95 9.11 -13.10
C LEU A 183 -32.45 10.29 -13.95
N SER A 184 -33.33 11.11 -13.35
CA SER A 184 -33.79 12.36 -13.95
C SER A 184 -32.69 13.41 -13.97
N TYR A 185 -32.76 14.36 -14.92
CA TYR A 185 -31.77 15.42 -15.10
C TYR A 185 -31.50 16.26 -13.83
N SER A 186 -32.50 16.46 -12.96
CA SER A 186 -32.33 17.22 -11.70
C SER A 186 -31.55 16.45 -10.63
N ILE A 187 -31.67 15.11 -10.60
CA ILE A 187 -30.94 14.26 -9.66
C ILE A 187 -29.54 13.95 -10.21
N LEU A 188 -29.37 13.96 -11.53
CA LEU A 188 -28.09 13.74 -12.19
C LEU A 188 -27.01 14.77 -11.77
N SER A 189 -27.37 16.05 -11.64
CA SER A 189 -26.40 17.07 -11.21
C SER A 189 -25.87 16.81 -9.79
N LEU A 190 -26.73 16.31 -8.90
CA LEU A 190 -26.33 15.92 -7.54
C LEU A 190 -25.42 14.69 -7.56
N LEU A 191 -25.73 13.69 -8.39
CA LEU A 191 -24.88 12.50 -8.55
C LEU A 191 -23.47 12.85 -9.03
N ILE A 192 -23.36 13.76 -10.02
CA ILE A 192 -22.05 14.18 -10.55
C ILE A 192 -21.21 14.84 -9.45
N ILE A 193 -21.82 15.72 -8.65
CA ILE A 193 -21.12 16.36 -7.52
C ILE A 193 -20.65 15.30 -6.51
N ALA A 194 -21.51 14.33 -6.16
CA ALA A 194 -21.14 13.24 -5.27
C ALA A 194 -19.99 12.39 -5.83
N GLN A 195 -19.98 12.11 -7.13
CA GLN A 195 -18.94 11.32 -7.78
C GLN A 195 -17.60 12.05 -7.85
N ILE A 196 -17.60 13.37 -8.09
CA ILE A 196 -16.39 14.20 -7.99
C ILE A 196 -15.86 14.20 -6.56
N ALA A 197 -16.73 14.39 -5.57
CA ALA A 197 -16.34 14.34 -4.16
C ALA A 197 -15.73 12.99 -3.79
N LEU A 198 -16.30 11.89 -4.30
CA LEU A 198 -15.79 10.56 -4.04
C LEU A 198 -14.44 10.29 -4.71
N LEU A 199 -14.24 10.77 -5.93
CA LEU A 199 -12.95 10.67 -6.61
C LEU A 199 -11.84 11.41 -5.83
N VAL A 200 -12.16 12.59 -5.29
CA VAL A 200 -11.23 13.34 -4.44
C VAL A 200 -10.90 12.56 -3.16
N LEU A 201 -11.90 11.94 -2.55
CA LEU A 201 -11.71 11.10 -1.37
C LEU A 201 -10.81 9.90 -1.68
N GLU A 202 -11.06 9.18 -2.77
CA GLU A 202 -10.25 8.03 -3.18
C GLU A 202 -8.82 8.43 -3.54
N CYS A 203 -8.61 9.59 -4.17
CA CYS A 203 -7.28 10.14 -4.39
C CYS A 203 -6.53 10.40 -3.07
N ALA A 204 -7.21 10.94 -2.06
CA ALA A 204 -6.62 11.15 -0.74
C ALA A 204 -6.31 9.81 -0.04
N VAL A 205 -7.22 8.84 -0.12
CA VAL A 205 -7.04 7.49 0.44
C VAL A 205 -5.85 6.79 -0.22
N ALA A 206 -5.68 6.88 -1.54
CA ALA A 206 -4.55 6.29 -2.26
C ALA A 206 -3.19 6.77 -1.73
N ILE A 207 -3.07 8.09 -1.48
CA ILE A 207 -1.85 8.69 -0.90
C ILE A 207 -1.66 8.22 0.54
N ILE A 208 -2.69 8.31 1.38
CA ILE A 208 -2.62 7.93 2.80
C ILE A 208 -2.26 6.45 2.96
N GLN A 209 -2.83 5.55 2.15
CA GLN A 209 -2.52 4.12 2.24
C GLN A 209 -1.08 3.80 1.89
N SER A 210 -0.52 4.43 0.86
CA SER A 210 0.89 4.26 0.50
C SER A 210 1.82 4.74 1.64
N TYR A 211 1.47 5.86 2.27
CA TYR A 211 2.21 6.41 3.40
C TYR A 211 2.15 5.51 4.64
N VAL A 212 0.94 5.10 5.05
CA VAL A 212 0.73 4.22 6.21
C VAL A 212 1.44 2.89 6.03
N PHE A 213 1.45 2.32 4.82
CA PHE A 213 2.20 1.10 4.53
C PHE A 213 3.71 1.29 4.77
N ALA A 214 4.29 2.36 4.23
CA ALA A 214 5.71 2.64 4.39
C ALA A 214 6.07 2.92 5.87
N VAL A 215 5.30 3.75 6.58
CA VAL A 215 5.55 4.06 8.00
C VAL A 215 5.45 2.82 8.87
N LEU A 216 4.40 1.99 8.74
CA LEU A 216 4.30 0.76 9.54
C LEU A 216 5.47 -0.19 9.24
N SER A 217 5.87 -0.32 7.98
CA SER A 217 7.04 -1.13 7.65
C SER A 217 8.34 -0.60 8.27
N THR A 218 8.49 0.73 8.39
CA THR A 218 9.65 1.34 9.07
C THR A 218 9.62 1.07 10.58
N LEU A 219 8.45 1.20 11.22
CA LEU A 219 8.28 0.90 12.65
C LEU A 219 8.58 -0.58 12.96
N TYR A 220 8.15 -1.48 12.08
CA TYR A 220 8.45 -2.90 12.24
C TYR A 220 9.94 -3.20 12.07
N SER A 221 10.66 -2.46 11.24
CA SER A 221 12.11 -2.59 11.17
C SER A 221 12.81 -2.04 12.42
N SER A 222 12.30 -0.95 13.01
CA SER A 222 12.87 -0.37 14.24
C SER A 222 12.57 -1.20 15.49
N GLU A 223 11.48 -1.98 15.51
CA GLU A 223 11.20 -2.91 16.62
C GLU A 223 12.18 -4.10 16.67
N VAL A 224 12.74 -4.47 15.51
CA VAL A 224 13.61 -5.64 15.38
C VAL A 224 15.10 -5.29 15.58
N ASN A 225 15.49 -4.05 15.28
CA ASN A 225 16.84 -3.52 15.49
C ASN A 225 17.05 -3.05 16.93
#